data_AF-A0A372RFA9-F1
#
_entry.id   AF-A0A372RFA9-F1
#
_cell.length_a   1.000
_cell.length_b   1.000
_cell.length_c   1.000
_cell.angle_alpha   90.00
_cell.angle_beta   90.00
_cell.angle_gamma   90.00
#
_symmetry.space_group_name_H-M   'P 1'
#
loop_
_entity.id
_entity.type
_entity.pdbx_description
1 polymer ?
#
loop_
_entity_poly.entity_id
_entity_poly.type
_entity_poly.pdbx_seq_one_letter_code
_entity_poly.pdbx_strand_id
1 'polypeptide(L)'
;MEKKSNKIQFMEINFRGQLPSKKIDQSIGNLIKAQKNLKSCKFIEYWDPKDPSIYKVLLNNNSLTHLNLSLSYFHQSFFEGLLACKNLETLELLRCPQMPSHLLDFPFKGSLPIKNLKVIMNYPAAFNESLTVLLHMCNINLRKLFISGVDDIIIDNICSYNTRLTHLSILAQQQIFDPPQSLSSSLQHLCFNFNIDTNSLKIFLNDCKIPLKSLEFHQSDSQGDEVFDSLVNYKILNQNVCEEMRLFIEYPHTFSSNTFEKAKKHINIILDVPKNHDLW
;
A
#
# COMPACT_ATOMS: atom_id res chain seq x y z
N MET A 1 -10.69 -18.20 -40.08
CA MET A 1 -10.54 -18.28 -38.61
C MET A 1 -9.68 -17.12 -38.16
N GLU A 2 -10.25 -16.16 -37.42
CA GLU A 2 -9.43 -15.14 -36.74
C GLU A 2 -8.54 -15.82 -35.69
N LYS A 3 -7.22 -15.61 -35.78
CA LYS A 3 -6.29 -16.06 -34.73
C LYS A 3 -6.53 -15.21 -33.49
N LYS A 4 -7.23 -15.74 -32.50
CA LYS A 4 -7.38 -15.09 -31.19
C LYS A 4 -6.17 -15.41 -30.32
N SER A 5 -5.45 -14.37 -29.89
CA SER A 5 -4.46 -14.52 -28.82
C SER A 5 -5.17 -14.92 -27.53
N ASN A 6 -4.80 -16.07 -26.94
CA ASN A 6 -5.41 -16.62 -25.73
C ASN A 6 -4.38 -17.05 -24.67
N LYS A 7 -3.12 -16.62 -24.85
CA LYS A 7 -1.97 -16.97 -24.00
C LYS A 7 -1.35 -15.75 -23.31
N ILE A 8 -2.01 -14.59 -23.34
CA ILE A 8 -1.52 -13.40 -22.65
C ILE A 8 -1.53 -13.68 -21.15
N GLN A 9 -0.37 -13.50 -20.50
CA GLN A 9 -0.22 -13.63 -19.05
C GLN A 9 -0.17 -12.28 -18.34
N PHE A 10 0.31 -11.24 -19.02
CA PHE A 10 0.50 -9.90 -18.50
C PHE A 10 -0.14 -8.92 -19.48
N MET A 11 -1.00 -8.05 -18.97
CA MET A 11 -1.71 -7.06 -19.77
C MET A 11 -1.64 -5.71 -19.08
N GLU A 12 -1.04 -4.72 -19.74
CA GLU A 12 -1.11 -3.32 -19.34
C GLU A 12 -1.92 -2.55 -20.38
N ILE A 13 -2.89 -1.77 -19.92
CA ILE A 13 -3.73 -0.92 -20.74
C ILE A 13 -3.65 0.49 -20.18
N ASN A 14 -3.30 1.44 -21.03
CA ASN A 14 -3.17 2.85 -20.68
C ASN A 14 -3.95 3.69 -21.66
N PHE A 15 -4.94 4.43 -21.15
CA PHE A 15 -5.78 5.30 -21.97
C PHE A 15 -5.31 6.76 -22.02
N ARG A 16 -4.23 7.12 -21.32
CA ARG A 16 -3.61 8.46 -21.34
C ARG A 16 -4.64 9.59 -21.17
N GLY A 17 -5.55 9.42 -20.21
CA GLY A 17 -6.61 10.37 -19.90
C GLY A 17 -7.78 10.43 -20.90
N GLN A 18 -7.81 9.57 -21.92
CA GLN A 18 -8.90 9.53 -22.90
C GLN A 18 -9.96 8.49 -22.52
N LEU A 19 -11.24 8.84 -22.63
CA LEU A 19 -12.32 7.88 -22.44
C LEU A 19 -12.36 6.91 -23.63
N PRO A 20 -12.20 5.59 -23.44
CA PRO A 20 -12.33 4.65 -24.56
C PRO A 20 -13.73 4.71 -25.14
N SER A 21 -13.83 4.61 -26.47
CA SER A 21 -15.13 4.35 -27.09
C SER A 21 -15.68 3.00 -26.61
N LYS A 22 -17.01 2.85 -26.55
CA LYS A 22 -17.67 1.59 -26.20
C LYS A 22 -17.17 0.40 -27.02
N LYS A 23 -16.80 0.62 -28.29
CA LYS A 23 -16.22 -0.42 -29.14
C LYS A 23 -14.85 -0.89 -28.64
N ILE A 24 -13.99 0.05 -28.25
CA ILE A 24 -12.67 -0.26 -27.68
C ILE A 24 -12.85 -1.00 -26.35
N ASP A 25 -13.73 -0.52 -25.49
CA ASP A 25 -14.00 -1.15 -24.19
C ASP A 25 -14.49 -2.60 -24.34
N GLN A 26 -15.46 -2.83 -25.23
CA GLN A 26 -15.93 -4.17 -25.57
C GLN A 26 -14.84 -5.06 -26.16
N SER A 27 -13.98 -4.53 -27.03
CA SER A 27 -12.84 -5.27 -27.59
C SER A 27 -11.86 -5.70 -26.51
N ILE A 28 -11.58 -4.83 -25.54
CA ILE A 28 -10.71 -5.13 -24.39
C ILE A 28 -11.36 -6.18 -23.50
N GLY A 29 -12.64 -6.04 -23.17
CA GLY A 29 -13.37 -7.06 -22.42
C GLY A 29 -13.34 -8.42 -23.12
N ASN A 30 -13.54 -8.46 -24.45
CA ASN A 30 -13.44 -9.69 -25.22
C ASN A 30 -12.04 -10.29 -25.23
N LEU A 31 -11.00 -9.44 -25.27
CA LEU A 31 -9.62 -9.87 -25.16
C LEU A 31 -9.37 -10.53 -23.81
N ILE A 32 -9.78 -9.89 -22.70
CA ILE A 32 -9.64 -10.42 -21.34
C ILE A 32 -10.37 -11.75 -21.18
N LYS A 33 -11.62 -11.86 -21.66
CA LYS A 33 -12.39 -13.12 -21.63
C LYS A 33 -11.71 -14.26 -22.36
N ALA A 34 -10.98 -13.96 -23.43
CA ALA A 34 -10.30 -14.98 -24.22
C ALA A 34 -9.04 -15.54 -23.52
N GLN A 35 -8.53 -14.87 -22.48
CA GLN A 35 -7.31 -15.28 -21.79
C GLN A 35 -7.59 -16.29 -20.69
N LYS A 36 -7.03 -17.49 -20.83
CA LYS A 36 -7.12 -18.56 -19.82
C LYS A 36 -6.02 -18.51 -18.75
N ASN A 37 -4.96 -17.74 -19.00
CA ASN A 37 -3.73 -17.71 -18.19
C ASN A 37 -3.32 -16.26 -17.82
N LEU A 38 -4.28 -15.32 -17.82
CA LEU A 38 -4.01 -13.91 -17.49
C LEU A 38 -3.71 -13.80 -15.99
N LYS A 39 -2.43 -13.70 -15.64
CA LYS A 39 -1.95 -13.62 -14.25
C LYS A 39 -1.99 -12.21 -13.70
N SER A 40 -1.65 -11.22 -14.53
CA SER A 40 -1.56 -9.83 -14.12
C SER A 40 -2.24 -8.90 -15.11
N CYS A 41 -3.02 -7.96 -14.58
CA CYS A 41 -3.63 -6.92 -15.37
C CYS A 41 -3.46 -5.55 -14.71
N LYS A 42 -3.09 -4.55 -15.51
CA LYS A 42 -2.90 -3.17 -15.09
C LYS A 42 -3.70 -2.23 -15.96
N PHE A 43 -4.55 -1.42 -15.35
CA PHE A 43 -5.28 -0.34 -16.01
C PHE A 43 -4.79 1.00 -15.48
N ILE A 44 -4.19 1.77 -16.38
CA ILE A 44 -3.75 3.14 -16.14
C ILE A 44 -4.81 4.06 -16.71
N GLU A 45 -5.36 4.93 -15.86
CA GLU A 45 -6.32 5.97 -16.25
C GLU A 45 -7.53 5.39 -16.99
N TYR A 46 -8.21 4.40 -16.41
CA TYR A 46 -9.48 3.93 -16.94
C TYR A 46 -10.62 4.80 -16.42
N TRP A 47 -11.27 5.51 -17.34
CA TRP A 47 -12.38 6.41 -17.05
C TRP A 47 -13.63 5.87 -17.74
N ASP A 48 -14.51 5.18 -17.01
CA ASP A 48 -15.95 5.23 -17.29
C ASP A 48 -16.74 4.84 -16.02
N PRO A 49 -17.26 5.82 -15.25
CA PRO A 49 -18.12 5.53 -14.11
C PRO A 49 -19.49 4.94 -14.49
N LYS A 50 -19.84 4.94 -15.78
CA LYS A 50 -21.17 4.54 -16.28
C LYS A 50 -21.23 3.11 -16.81
N ASP A 51 -20.11 2.48 -17.14
CA ASP A 51 -20.07 1.09 -17.62
C ASP A 51 -19.19 0.20 -16.72
N PRO A 52 -19.80 -0.58 -15.81
CA PRO A 52 -19.05 -1.49 -14.93
C PRO A 52 -18.67 -2.81 -15.59
N SER A 53 -18.97 -3.00 -16.88
CA SER A 53 -18.83 -4.30 -17.54
C SER A 53 -17.39 -4.80 -17.51
N ILE A 54 -16.40 -3.90 -17.61
CA ILE A 54 -14.99 -4.29 -17.58
C ILE A 54 -14.61 -4.94 -16.24
N TYR A 55 -15.12 -4.45 -15.11
CA TYR A 55 -14.82 -5.01 -13.78
C TYR A 55 -15.37 -6.43 -13.67
N LYS A 56 -16.62 -6.64 -14.11
CA LYS A 56 -17.23 -7.97 -14.13
C LYS A 56 -16.44 -8.93 -15.00
N VAL A 57 -15.94 -8.47 -16.14
CA VAL A 57 -15.17 -9.31 -17.06
C VAL A 57 -13.80 -9.66 -16.50
N LEU A 58 -13.10 -8.66 -15.97
CA LEU A 58 -11.76 -8.80 -15.42
C LEU A 58 -11.75 -9.68 -14.18
N LEU A 59 -12.67 -9.43 -13.25
CA LEU A 59 -12.69 -10.08 -11.94
C LEU A 59 -13.34 -11.47 -11.97
N ASN A 60 -14.05 -11.83 -13.04
CA ASN A 60 -14.44 -13.21 -13.32
C ASN A 60 -13.31 -14.04 -13.95
N ASN A 61 -12.12 -13.46 -14.19
CA ASN A 61 -10.98 -14.23 -14.70
C ASN A 61 -10.33 -15.05 -13.57
N ASN A 62 -10.55 -16.37 -13.58
CA ASN A 62 -10.03 -17.27 -12.56
C ASN A 62 -8.51 -17.42 -12.54
N SER A 63 -7.77 -16.93 -13.54
CA SER A 63 -6.30 -17.00 -13.56
C SER A 63 -5.63 -15.75 -13.01
N LEU A 64 -6.39 -14.68 -12.76
CA LEU A 64 -5.87 -13.41 -12.30
C LEU A 64 -5.42 -13.50 -10.85
N THR A 65 -4.15 -13.17 -10.62
CA THR A 65 -3.54 -13.14 -9.27
C THR A 65 -3.06 -11.74 -8.88
N HIS A 66 -2.86 -10.85 -9.84
CA HIS A 66 -2.37 -9.48 -9.64
C HIS A 66 -3.23 -8.49 -10.42
N LEU A 67 -3.70 -7.44 -9.74
CA LEU A 67 -4.51 -6.40 -10.33
C LEU A 67 -4.01 -5.03 -9.89
N ASN A 68 -3.67 -4.17 -10.84
CA ASN A 68 -3.34 -2.77 -10.60
C ASN A 68 -4.36 -1.88 -11.33
N LEU A 69 -5.05 -1.02 -10.58
CA LEU A 69 -6.05 -0.12 -11.11
C LEU A 69 -5.78 1.29 -10.65
N SER A 70 -5.74 2.23 -11.59
CA SER A 70 -5.99 3.63 -11.28
C SER A 70 -7.50 3.90 -11.34
N LEU A 71 -8.11 4.12 -10.18
CA LEU A 71 -9.56 4.31 -10.07
C LEU A 71 -9.92 5.80 -10.20
N SER A 72 -10.99 6.06 -10.94
CA SER A 72 -11.63 7.39 -11.01
C SER A 72 -13.00 7.41 -10.31
N TYR A 73 -13.60 6.23 -10.08
CA TYR A 73 -14.87 6.06 -9.39
C TYR A 73 -15.00 4.64 -8.81
N PHE A 74 -15.69 4.48 -7.67
CA PHE A 74 -16.06 3.17 -7.13
C PHE A 74 -17.46 2.77 -7.59
N HIS A 75 -17.55 1.64 -8.29
CA HIS A 75 -18.81 1.04 -8.70
C HIS A 75 -19.06 -0.25 -7.91
N GLN A 76 -20.31 -0.55 -7.54
CA GLN A 76 -20.69 -1.77 -6.79
C GLN A 76 -20.08 -3.06 -7.38
N SER A 77 -20.17 -3.22 -8.69
CA SER A 77 -19.62 -4.37 -9.42
C SER A 77 -18.10 -4.58 -9.30
N PHE A 78 -17.35 -3.56 -8.89
CA PHE A 78 -15.95 -3.73 -8.53
C PHE A 78 -15.82 -4.63 -7.29
N PHE A 79 -16.51 -4.32 -6.21
CA PHE A 79 -16.49 -5.11 -4.98
C PHE A 79 -17.13 -6.49 -5.15
N GLU A 80 -18.24 -6.58 -5.88
CA GLU A 80 -18.85 -7.88 -6.23
C GLU A 80 -17.87 -8.77 -6.99
N GLY A 81 -17.15 -8.18 -7.96
CA GLY A 81 -16.10 -8.87 -8.70
C GLY A 81 -14.95 -9.30 -7.80
N LEU A 82 -14.46 -8.42 -6.92
CA LEU A 82 -13.38 -8.75 -5.97
C LEU A 82 -13.76 -9.94 -5.08
N LEU A 83 -15.01 -9.99 -4.60
CA LEU A 83 -15.53 -11.10 -3.80
C LEU A 83 -15.62 -12.41 -4.61
N ALA A 84 -15.89 -12.33 -5.91
CA ALA A 84 -15.92 -13.48 -6.82
C ALA A 84 -14.53 -13.97 -7.22
N CYS A 85 -13.54 -13.07 -7.30
CA CYS A 85 -12.18 -13.37 -7.78
C CYS A 85 -11.34 -14.09 -6.71
N LYS A 86 -11.44 -15.42 -6.65
CA LYS A 86 -10.83 -16.23 -5.57
C LYS A 86 -9.31 -16.32 -5.58
N ASN A 87 -8.68 -16.08 -6.72
CA ASN A 87 -7.22 -16.24 -6.89
C ASN A 87 -6.46 -14.92 -6.84
N LEU A 88 -7.15 -13.79 -6.68
CA LEU A 88 -6.51 -12.48 -6.62
C LEU A 88 -5.73 -12.34 -5.30
N GLU A 89 -4.41 -12.30 -5.37
CA GLU A 89 -3.53 -12.21 -4.21
C GLU A 89 -3.00 -10.80 -3.99
N THR A 90 -2.80 -10.05 -5.07
CA THR A 90 -2.25 -8.69 -5.04
C THR A 90 -3.21 -7.71 -5.68
N LEU A 91 -3.58 -6.67 -4.93
CA LEU A 91 -4.41 -5.57 -5.39
C LEU A 91 -3.68 -4.25 -5.18
N GLU A 92 -3.54 -3.47 -6.24
CA GLU A 92 -2.96 -2.14 -6.20
C GLU A 92 -3.98 -1.12 -6.68
N LEU A 93 -4.34 -0.18 -5.82
CA LEU A 93 -5.30 0.86 -6.11
C LEU A 93 -4.60 2.22 -6.09
N LEU A 94 -4.61 2.89 -7.24
CA LEU A 94 -3.98 4.19 -7.45
C LEU A 94 -5.06 5.25 -7.67
N ARG A 95 -4.80 6.48 -7.23
CA ARG A 95 -5.67 7.64 -7.44
C ARG A 95 -7.10 7.45 -6.87
N CYS A 96 -7.23 6.68 -5.79
CA CYS A 96 -8.55 6.29 -5.25
C CYS A 96 -9.42 7.52 -4.90
N PRO A 97 -10.64 7.63 -5.48
CA PRO A 97 -11.60 8.67 -5.11
C PRO A 97 -12.39 8.26 -3.86
N GLN A 98 -13.07 9.21 -3.22
CA GLN A 98 -14.05 8.89 -2.17
C GLN A 98 -15.10 7.89 -2.69
N MET A 99 -15.39 6.86 -1.90
CA MET A 99 -16.47 5.92 -2.23
C MET A 99 -17.84 6.59 -2.02
N PRO A 100 -18.79 6.41 -2.94
CA PRO A 100 -20.17 6.86 -2.75
C PRO A 100 -20.81 6.28 -1.47
N SER A 101 -21.60 7.08 -0.77
CA SER A 101 -22.24 6.69 0.50
C SER A 101 -23.05 5.39 0.42
N HIS A 102 -23.79 5.18 -0.67
CA HIS A 102 -24.57 3.96 -0.89
C HIS A 102 -23.73 2.67 -0.95
N LEU A 103 -22.42 2.76 -1.19
CA LEU A 103 -21.52 1.61 -1.15
C LEU A 103 -20.92 1.39 0.25
N LEU A 104 -20.91 2.40 1.12
CA LEU A 104 -20.45 2.23 2.51
C LEU A 104 -21.45 1.39 3.31
N ASP A 105 -22.73 1.62 3.08
CA ASP A 105 -23.83 0.86 3.69
C ASP A 105 -24.05 -0.50 3.01
N PHE A 106 -23.31 -0.80 1.95
CA PHE A 106 -23.50 -2.04 1.22
C PHE A 106 -23.00 -3.22 2.06
N PRO A 107 -23.85 -4.23 2.34
CA PRO A 107 -23.50 -5.33 3.21
C PRO A 107 -22.59 -6.32 2.48
N PHE A 108 -21.30 -5.97 2.35
CA PHE A 108 -20.29 -6.85 1.77
C PHE A 108 -20.08 -8.07 2.68
N LYS A 109 -20.84 -9.13 2.43
CA LYS A 109 -20.67 -10.41 3.12
C LYS A 109 -19.54 -11.18 2.47
N GLY A 110 -18.39 -11.23 3.14
CA GLY A 110 -17.27 -12.08 2.75
C GLY A 110 -15.91 -11.45 3.03
N SER A 111 -14.87 -12.26 2.88
CA SER A 111 -13.48 -11.81 2.97
C SER A 111 -12.81 -11.92 1.61
N LEU A 112 -11.99 -10.94 1.29
CA LEU A 112 -11.20 -10.92 0.07
C LEU A 112 -9.95 -11.80 0.23
N PRO A 113 -9.53 -12.56 -0.80
CA PRO A 113 -8.32 -13.39 -0.75
C PRO A 113 -7.01 -12.60 -0.86
N ILE A 114 -7.07 -11.26 -0.82
CA ILE A 114 -5.92 -10.37 -0.98
C ILE A 114 -4.92 -10.57 0.15
N LYS A 115 -3.67 -10.84 -0.25
CA LYS A 115 -2.50 -10.95 0.62
C LYS A 115 -1.65 -9.68 0.57
N ASN A 116 -1.63 -8.98 -0.56
CA ASN A 116 -0.84 -7.78 -0.77
C ASN A 116 -1.73 -6.63 -1.25
N LEU A 117 -1.77 -5.53 -0.51
CA LEU A 117 -2.58 -4.36 -0.84
C LEU A 117 -1.71 -3.11 -0.97
N LYS A 118 -1.76 -2.44 -2.13
CA LYS A 118 -1.27 -1.05 -2.33
C LYS A 118 -2.46 -0.12 -2.38
N VAL A 119 -2.43 0.94 -1.62
CA VAL A 119 -3.35 2.06 -1.81
C VAL A 119 -2.56 3.36 -1.89
N ILE A 120 -2.65 4.04 -3.03
CA ILE A 120 -2.14 5.40 -3.19
C ILE A 120 -3.33 6.36 -3.31
N MET A 121 -3.50 7.19 -2.28
CA MET A 121 -4.56 8.20 -2.15
C MET A 121 -4.10 9.54 -2.74
N ASN A 122 -4.99 10.20 -3.49
CA ASN A 122 -4.75 11.59 -3.94
C ASN A 122 -5.20 12.63 -2.91
N TYR A 123 -6.22 12.29 -2.10
CA TYR A 123 -6.85 13.19 -1.12
C TYR A 123 -7.17 12.39 0.15
N PRO A 124 -6.32 12.43 1.19
CA PRO A 124 -6.41 11.54 2.36
C PRO A 124 -7.78 11.58 3.04
N ALA A 125 -8.25 12.78 3.41
CA ALA A 125 -9.40 12.94 4.29
C ALA A 125 -10.72 12.38 3.73
N ALA A 126 -10.86 12.29 2.40
CA ALA A 126 -12.12 11.88 1.77
C ALA A 126 -12.25 10.36 1.58
N PHE A 127 -11.19 9.58 1.73
CA PHE A 127 -11.18 8.15 1.37
C PHE A 127 -11.05 7.19 2.57
N ASN A 128 -11.01 7.70 3.81
CA ASN A 128 -10.76 6.90 5.01
C ASN A 128 -11.86 5.85 5.29
N GLU A 129 -13.13 6.20 5.10
CA GLU A 129 -14.24 5.25 5.31
C GLU A 129 -14.19 4.09 4.30
N SER A 130 -13.86 4.38 3.04
CA SER A 130 -13.78 3.39 1.97
C SER A 130 -12.64 2.41 2.20
N LEU A 131 -11.51 2.95 2.64
CA LEU A 131 -10.35 2.16 3.00
C LEU A 131 -10.61 1.30 4.24
N THR A 132 -11.34 1.80 5.23
CA THR A 132 -11.76 1.03 6.40
C THR A 132 -12.53 -0.23 5.98
N VAL A 133 -13.47 -0.08 5.03
CA VAL A 133 -14.20 -1.22 4.45
C VAL A 133 -13.23 -2.19 3.76
N LEU A 134 -12.31 -1.71 2.93
CA LEU A 134 -11.33 -2.56 2.25
C LEU A 134 -10.42 -3.32 3.21
N LEU A 135 -9.90 -2.66 4.25
CA LEU A 135 -9.06 -3.27 5.29
C LEU A 135 -9.84 -4.35 6.05
N HIS A 136 -11.10 -4.06 6.40
CA HIS A 136 -12.00 -5.02 7.03
C HIS A 136 -12.27 -6.25 6.15
N MET A 137 -12.49 -6.06 4.84
CA MET A 137 -12.73 -7.16 3.90
C MET A 137 -11.48 -8.02 3.69
N CYS A 138 -10.29 -7.41 3.63
CA CYS A 138 -9.02 -8.15 3.55
C CYS A 138 -8.71 -8.91 4.85
N ASN A 139 -9.02 -8.33 6.01
CA ASN A 139 -8.96 -8.96 7.34
C ASN A 139 -7.62 -9.71 7.57
N ILE A 140 -7.70 -10.90 8.18
CA ILE A 140 -6.60 -11.83 8.44
C ILE A 140 -5.91 -12.38 7.18
N ASN A 141 -6.38 -12.12 5.96
CA ASN A 141 -5.69 -12.58 4.75
C ASN A 141 -4.51 -11.69 4.38
N LEU A 142 -4.54 -10.42 4.80
CA LEU A 142 -3.52 -9.45 4.46
C LEU A 142 -2.17 -9.79 5.11
N ARG A 143 -1.10 -9.69 4.33
CA ARG A 143 0.30 -9.95 4.73
C ARG A 143 1.18 -8.73 4.47
N LYS A 144 0.97 -8.04 3.34
CA LYS A 144 1.68 -6.83 2.98
C LYS A 144 0.70 -5.69 2.72
N LEU A 145 0.95 -4.55 3.34
CA LEU A 145 0.17 -3.34 3.17
C LEU A 145 1.10 -2.17 2.88
N PHE A 146 0.89 -1.50 1.76
CA PHE A 146 1.40 -0.17 1.49
C PHE A 146 0.21 0.77 1.41
N ILE A 147 0.30 1.89 2.11
CA ILE A 147 -0.74 2.90 2.10
C ILE A 147 -0.17 4.31 2.19
N SER A 148 -0.69 5.22 1.37
CA SER A 148 -0.44 6.66 1.49
C SER A 148 -1.66 7.41 2.02
N GLY A 149 -1.44 8.52 2.74
CA GLY A 149 -2.53 9.38 3.23
C GLY A 149 -3.24 8.81 4.47
N VAL A 150 -2.47 8.32 5.44
CA VAL A 150 -2.99 7.68 6.66
C VAL A 150 -3.27 8.70 7.76
N ASP A 151 -4.36 8.47 8.51
CA ASP A 151 -4.67 9.10 9.81
C ASP A 151 -4.75 8.03 10.92
N ASP A 152 -4.97 8.47 12.16
CA ASP A 152 -5.01 7.59 13.34
C ASP A 152 -6.13 6.53 13.25
N ILE A 153 -7.28 6.88 12.64
CA ILE A 153 -8.42 5.96 12.45
C ILE A 153 -8.01 4.79 11.54
N ILE A 154 -7.29 5.07 10.45
CA ILE A 154 -6.80 4.02 9.57
C ILE A 154 -5.79 3.13 10.28
N ILE A 155 -4.90 3.70 11.10
CA ILE A 155 -3.96 2.92 11.90
C ILE A 155 -4.70 1.96 12.85
N ASP A 156 -5.69 2.44 13.58
CA ASP A 156 -6.50 1.62 14.50
C ASP A 156 -7.21 0.47 13.75
N ASN A 157 -7.71 0.73 12.55
CA ASN A 157 -8.34 -0.27 11.71
C ASN A 157 -7.34 -1.32 11.19
N ILE A 158 -6.12 -0.93 10.83
CA ILE A 158 -5.05 -1.87 10.46
C ILE A 158 -4.76 -2.81 11.64
N CYS A 159 -4.60 -2.26 12.84
CA CYS A 159 -4.37 -3.02 14.06
C CYS A 159 -5.52 -3.98 14.39
N SER A 160 -6.77 -3.53 14.19
CA SER A 160 -7.97 -4.29 14.52
C SER A 160 -8.25 -5.42 13.54
N TYR A 161 -8.08 -5.20 12.23
CA TYR A 161 -8.51 -6.14 11.19
C TYR A 161 -7.36 -7.00 10.63
N ASN A 162 -6.14 -6.48 10.56
CA ASN A 162 -5.06 -7.11 9.79
C ASN A 162 -3.99 -7.74 10.72
N THR A 163 -4.44 -8.59 11.64
CA THR A 163 -3.61 -9.21 12.70
C THR A 163 -2.53 -10.20 12.22
N ARG A 164 -2.49 -10.50 10.92
CA ARG A 164 -1.46 -11.36 10.29
C ARG A 164 -0.51 -10.58 9.37
N LEU A 165 -0.52 -9.26 9.46
CA LEU A 165 0.34 -8.39 8.65
C LEU A 165 1.80 -8.60 9.03
N THR A 166 2.65 -8.88 8.04
CA THR A 166 4.09 -9.05 8.20
C THR A 166 4.88 -7.87 7.65
N HIS A 167 4.33 -7.14 6.69
CA HIS A 167 4.94 -5.93 6.11
C HIS A 167 3.94 -4.78 6.12
N LEU A 168 4.36 -3.65 6.69
CA LEU A 168 3.59 -2.40 6.71
C LEU A 168 4.46 -1.26 6.21
N SER A 169 3.99 -0.55 5.19
CA SER A 169 4.57 0.69 4.71
C SER A 169 3.51 1.78 4.74
N ILE A 170 3.80 2.86 5.47
CA ILE A 170 2.88 3.97 5.70
C ILE A 170 3.54 5.25 5.18
N LEU A 171 2.88 5.90 4.23
CA LEU A 171 3.19 7.26 3.78
C LEU A 171 2.16 8.22 4.38
N ALA A 172 2.50 8.85 5.52
CA ALA A 172 1.60 9.78 6.18
C ALA A 172 1.79 11.20 5.63
N GLN A 173 0.69 11.94 5.47
CA GLN A 173 0.74 13.35 5.04
C GLN A 173 0.70 14.33 6.23
N GLN A 174 0.49 13.82 7.44
CA GLN A 174 0.45 14.57 8.69
C GLN A 174 1.26 13.80 9.75
N GLN A 175 1.71 14.50 10.80
CA GLN A 175 2.34 13.86 11.95
C GLN A 175 1.30 12.97 12.64
N ILE A 176 1.55 11.65 12.63
CA ILE A 176 0.78 10.70 13.43
C ILE A 176 1.38 10.76 14.84
N PHE A 177 0.61 11.31 15.78
CA PHE A 177 1.13 11.76 17.08
C PHE A 177 1.33 10.64 18.10
N ASP A 178 0.78 9.44 17.87
CA ASP A 178 1.01 8.30 18.74
C ASP A 178 1.33 7.06 17.90
N PRO A 179 2.53 6.49 18.01
CA PRO A 179 2.79 5.20 17.40
C PRO A 179 1.79 4.18 17.95
N PRO A 180 1.10 3.41 17.10
CA PRO A 180 0.13 2.42 17.55
C PRO A 180 0.76 1.44 18.53
N GLN A 181 0.30 1.47 19.78
CA GLN A 181 0.72 0.54 20.84
C GLN A 181 0.37 -0.93 20.50
N SER A 182 -0.42 -1.14 19.45
CA SER A 182 -1.06 -2.40 19.08
C SER A 182 -0.76 -2.86 17.65
N LEU A 183 0.41 -2.54 17.09
CA LEU A 183 0.82 -3.16 15.81
C LEU A 183 0.76 -4.69 15.91
N SER A 184 0.42 -5.34 14.80
CA SER A 184 0.31 -6.80 14.70
C SER A 184 1.58 -7.48 15.23
N SER A 185 1.43 -8.45 16.15
CA SER A 185 2.56 -9.23 16.67
C SER A 185 3.29 -10.06 15.62
N SER A 186 2.68 -10.25 14.44
CA SER A 186 3.31 -10.90 13.29
C SER A 186 4.11 -9.96 12.39
N LEU A 187 4.11 -8.65 12.68
CA LEU A 187 4.81 -7.64 11.90
C LEU A 187 6.33 -7.86 12.00
N GLN A 188 6.99 -7.90 10.84
CA GLN A 188 8.43 -8.12 10.73
C GLN A 188 9.13 -6.96 10.01
N HIS A 189 8.42 -6.29 9.11
CA HIS A 189 8.95 -5.20 8.30
C HIS A 189 8.06 -3.98 8.46
N LEU A 190 8.65 -2.87 8.85
CA LEU A 190 7.96 -1.60 9.02
C LEU A 190 8.71 -0.49 8.29
N CYS A 191 7.99 0.24 7.45
CA CYS A 191 8.51 1.38 6.71
C CYS A 191 7.62 2.60 7.02
N PHE A 192 8.23 3.66 7.54
CA PHE A 192 7.58 4.94 7.75
C PHE A 192 8.11 5.96 6.76
N ASN A 193 7.20 6.54 6.00
CA ASN A 193 7.49 7.59 5.03
C ASN A 193 6.73 8.85 5.42
N PHE A 194 7.20 9.52 6.47
CA PHE A 194 6.71 10.82 6.93
C PHE A 194 7.69 11.45 7.93
N ASN A 195 7.54 12.76 8.17
CA ASN A 195 8.35 13.50 9.13
C ASN A 195 7.89 13.24 10.57
N ILE A 196 8.32 12.12 11.14
CA ILE A 196 8.21 11.87 12.58
C ILE A 196 9.19 12.78 13.32
N ASP A 197 8.72 13.50 14.34
CA ASP A 197 9.61 14.29 15.19
C ASP A 197 10.45 13.39 16.11
N THR A 198 11.56 13.92 16.62
CA THR A 198 12.51 13.16 17.44
C THR A 198 11.88 12.54 18.68
N ASN A 199 10.90 13.20 19.32
CA ASN A 199 10.29 12.69 20.55
C ASN A 199 9.33 11.54 20.25
N SER A 200 8.47 11.70 19.24
CA SER A 200 7.56 10.64 18.80
C SER A 200 8.33 9.40 18.33
N LEU A 201 9.46 9.60 17.64
CA LEU A 201 10.35 8.49 17.25
C LEU A 201 10.96 7.78 18.46
N LYS A 202 11.43 8.53 19.47
CA LYS A 202 11.95 7.94 20.70
C LYS A 202 10.89 7.11 21.43
N ILE A 203 9.67 7.65 21.56
CA ILE A 203 8.54 6.93 22.17
C ILE A 203 8.28 5.65 21.39
N PHE A 204 8.16 5.73 20.05
CA PHE A 204 7.97 4.57 19.19
C PHE A 204 9.06 3.51 19.42
N LEU A 205 10.33 3.88 19.32
CA LEU A 205 11.44 2.93 19.42
C LEU A 205 11.53 2.28 20.81
N ASN A 206 11.22 3.02 21.88
CA ASN A 206 11.22 2.50 23.24
C ASN A 206 10.04 1.57 23.53
N ASP A 207 8.86 1.90 22.99
CA ASP A 207 7.62 1.16 23.25
C ASP A 207 7.35 0.05 22.23
N CYS A 208 8.08 0.02 21.11
CA CYS A 208 7.96 -1.02 20.09
C CYS A 208 8.51 -2.36 20.64
N LYS A 209 7.60 -3.15 21.23
CA LYS A 209 7.88 -4.49 21.75
C LYS A 209 7.91 -5.57 20.66
N ILE A 210 7.72 -5.19 19.41
CA ILE A 210 7.66 -6.13 18.30
C ILE A 210 9.08 -6.41 17.80
N PRO A 211 9.48 -7.68 17.66
CA PRO A 211 10.78 -8.06 17.14
C PRO A 211 10.82 -7.82 15.61
N LEU A 212 10.97 -6.56 15.20
CA LEU A 212 11.08 -6.16 13.80
C LEU A 212 12.41 -6.63 13.20
N LYS A 213 12.33 -7.32 12.08
CA LYS A 213 13.51 -7.72 11.28
C LYS A 213 14.07 -6.57 10.46
N SER A 214 13.17 -5.73 9.93
CA SER A 214 13.54 -4.57 9.13
C SER A 214 12.74 -3.35 9.56
N LEU A 215 13.44 -2.23 9.75
CA LEU A 215 12.86 -0.94 10.08
C LEU A 215 13.43 0.13 9.15
N GLU A 216 12.56 0.83 8.45
CA GLU A 216 12.92 1.83 7.44
C GLU A 216 12.22 3.16 7.73
N PHE A 217 12.98 4.25 7.69
CA PHE A 217 12.48 5.60 7.86
C PHE A 217 12.86 6.46 6.66
N HIS A 218 11.88 7.13 6.07
CA HIS A 218 12.08 8.19 5.09
C HIS A 218 11.74 9.52 5.72
N GLN A 219 12.75 10.37 5.84
CA GLN A 219 12.61 11.67 6.47
C GLN A 219 13.00 12.78 5.51
N SER A 220 12.06 13.72 5.36
CA SER A 220 12.21 14.91 4.52
C SER A 220 12.57 16.17 5.31
N ASP A 221 12.35 16.19 6.63
CA ASP A 221 12.74 17.30 7.51
C ASP A 221 14.04 17.04 8.27
N SER A 222 14.76 18.13 8.57
CA SER A 222 16.05 18.10 9.28
C SER A 222 15.90 17.57 10.71
N GLN A 223 16.62 16.50 11.03
CA GLN A 223 16.74 16.01 12.41
C GLN A 223 18.04 16.48 13.07
N GLY A 224 17.96 16.66 14.38
CA GLY A 224 19.13 16.80 15.23
C GLY A 224 19.87 15.46 15.42
N ASP A 225 21.07 15.54 15.99
CA ASP A 225 21.93 14.39 16.28
C ASP A 225 21.24 13.30 17.12
N GLU A 226 20.28 13.68 17.98
CA GLU A 226 19.60 12.77 18.92
C GLU A 226 18.79 11.64 18.25
N VAL A 227 18.36 11.82 16.99
CA VAL A 227 17.65 10.76 16.25
C VAL A 227 18.57 9.58 15.98
N PHE A 228 19.84 9.85 15.65
CA PHE A 228 20.81 8.80 15.38
C PHE A 228 21.08 7.97 16.63
N ASP A 229 21.25 8.61 17.79
CA ASP A 229 21.46 7.90 19.05
C ASP A 229 20.29 6.97 19.36
N SER A 230 19.06 7.43 19.12
CA SER A 230 17.84 6.63 19.37
C SER A 230 17.77 5.41 18.45
N LEU A 231 18.04 5.59 17.16
CA LEU A 231 18.06 4.52 16.16
C LEU A 231 19.18 3.50 16.42
N VAL A 232 20.39 3.99 16.71
CA VAL A 232 21.56 3.16 17.03
C VAL A 232 21.30 2.34 18.30
N ASN A 233 20.77 2.97 19.35
CA ASN A 233 20.42 2.26 20.59
C ASN A 233 19.39 1.17 20.34
N TYR A 234 18.32 1.46 19.59
CA TYR A 234 17.33 0.43 19.22
C TYR A 234 17.99 -0.72 18.46
N LYS A 235 18.84 -0.43 17.48
CA LYS A 235 19.54 -1.43 16.66
C LYS A 235 20.44 -2.33 17.51
N ILE A 236 21.16 -1.76 18.47
CA ILE A 236 22.03 -2.51 19.38
C ILE A 236 21.20 -3.41 20.30
N LEU A 237 20.15 -2.87 20.92
CA LEU A 237 19.27 -3.63 21.82
C LEU A 237 18.57 -4.79 21.10
N ASN A 238 18.25 -4.61 19.82
CA ASN A 238 17.54 -5.59 19.01
C ASN A 238 18.44 -6.34 18.01
N GLN A 239 19.77 -6.32 18.18
CA GLN A 239 20.73 -6.85 17.20
C GLN A 239 20.52 -8.32 16.78
N ASN A 240 19.89 -9.11 17.65
CA ASN A 240 19.61 -10.53 17.38
C ASN A 240 18.39 -10.76 16.49
N VAL A 241 17.58 -9.74 16.26
CA VAL A 241 16.32 -9.82 15.52
C VAL A 241 16.28 -8.80 14.39
N CYS A 242 16.62 -7.55 14.69
CA CYS A 242 16.69 -6.49 13.69
C CYS A 242 17.90 -6.76 12.80
N GLU A 243 17.65 -7.35 11.64
CA GLU A 243 18.64 -7.63 10.61
C GLU A 243 19.01 -6.33 9.89
N GLU A 244 18.00 -5.51 9.58
CA GLU A 244 18.15 -4.32 8.76
C GLU A 244 17.53 -3.08 9.40
N MET A 245 18.27 -1.97 9.35
CA MET A 245 17.72 -0.65 9.67
C MET A 245 18.21 0.36 8.64
N ARG A 246 17.26 1.08 8.02
CA ARG A 246 17.54 2.06 6.97
C ARG A 246 16.99 3.42 7.35
N LEU A 247 17.79 4.44 7.13
CA LEU A 247 17.41 5.84 7.28
C LEU A 247 17.70 6.57 5.98
N PHE A 248 16.64 7.05 5.35
CA PHE A 248 16.67 7.85 4.13
C PHE A 248 16.51 9.31 4.52
N ILE A 249 17.44 10.16 4.07
CA ILE A 249 17.52 11.57 4.48
C ILE A 249 17.58 12.45 3.23
N GLU A 250 16.67 13.42 3.13
CA GLU A 250 16.73 14.48 2.13
C GLU A 250 17.72 15.60 2.51
N TYR A 251 18.37 16.20 1.50
CA TYR A 251 19.24 17.36 1.70
C TYR A 251 18.43 18.67 1.71
N PRO A 252 18.80 19.68 2.53
CA PRO A 252 19.96 19.75 3.42
C PRO A 252 19.72 19.14 4.81
N HIS A 253 20.77 18.57 5.41
CA HIS A 253 20.73 18.02 6.76
C HIS A 253 21.52 18.85 7.78
N THR A 254 21.15 18.75 9.05
CA THR A 254 21.68 19.57 10.16
C THR A 254 22.56 18.80 11.16
N PHE A 255 22.77 17.51 10.95
CA PHE A 255 23.53 16.66 11.88
C PHE A 255 25.05 16.81 11.72
N SER A 256 25.77 16.54 12.80
CA SER A 256 27.23 16.60 12.80
C SER A 256 27.86 15.40 12.07
N SER A 257 29.00 15.63 11.39
CA SER A 257 29.73 14.56 10.70
C SER A 257 30.16 13.43 11.64
N ASN A 258 30.46 13.74 12.90
CA ASN A 258 30.85 12.74 13.90
C ASN A 258 29.69 11.79 14.24
N THR A 259 28.50 12.33 14.47
CA THR A 259 27.30 11.54 14.77
C THR A 259 26.92 10.65 13.58
N PHE A 260 26.98 11.20 12.37
CA PHE A 260 26.74 10.46 11.14
C PHE A 260 27.68 9.27 10.94
N GLU A 261 28.99 9.48 11.09
CA GLU A 261 29.99 8.41 10.92
C GLU A 261 29.92 7.34 12.02
N LYS A 262 29.45 7.71 13.22
CA LYS A 262 29.13 6.72 14.26
C LYS A 262 27.90 5.89 13.89
N ALA A 263 26.82 6.54 13.45
CA ALA A 263 25.57 5.87 13.15
C ALA A 263 25.68 4.89 11.97
N LYS A 264 26.43 5.24 10.92
CA LYS A 264 26.69 4.39 9.75
C LYS A 264 27.25 3.00 10.07
N LYS A 265 27.91 2.85 11.22
CA LYS A 265 28.47 1.55 11.65
C LYS A 265 27.38 0.56 12.05
N HIS A 266 26.18 1.05 12.38
CA HIS A 266 25.08 0.26 12.91
C HIS A 266 23.86 0.26 11.98
N ILE A 267 23.60 1.38 11.31
CA ILE A 267 22.43 1.59 10.46
C ILE A 267 22.83 2.01 9.05
N ASN A 268 22.04 1.60 8.06
CA ASN A 268 22.28 1.99 6.67
C ASN A 268 21.68 3.38 6.42
N ILE A 269 22.53 4.39 6.22
CA ILE A 269 22.09 5.76 5.96
C ILE A 269 22.23 6.05 4.48
N ILE A 270 21.11 6.37 3.85
CA ILE A 270 21.00 6.63 2.42
C ILE A 270 20.75 8.13 2.25
N LEU A 271 21.75 8.78 1.67
CA LEU A 271 21.65 10.17 1.21
C LEU A 271 21.19 10.14 -0.25
N ASP A 272 20.29 11.06 -0.61
CA ASP A 272 19.82 11.28 -1.98
C ASP A 272 18.71 10.31 -2.43
N VAL A 273 17.48 10.61 -2.02
CA VAL A 273 16.29 9.81 -2.33
C VAL A 273 15.55 10.42 -3.53
N PRO A 274 15.30 9.67 -4.62
CA PRO A 274 14.40 10.11 -5.67
C PRO A 274 12.98 10.27 -5.09
N LYS A 275 12.33 11.41 -5.37
CA LYS A 275 11.00 11.83 -4.86
C LYS A 275 9.81 10.88 -5.09
N ASN A 276 10.00 9.71 -5.69
CA ASN A 276 8.92 8.79 -6.04
C ASN A 276 9.24 7.37 -5.54
N HIS A 277 8.60 6.98 -4.44
CA HIS A 277 8.71 5.65 -3.87
C HIS A 277 7.81 4.65 -4.62
N ASP A 278 8.43 3.85 -5.48
CA ASP A 278 7.98 2.47 -5.72
C ASP A 278 8.80 1.53 -4.84
N LEU A 279 8.54 1.57 -3.52
CA LEU A 279 9.09 0.62 -2.55
C LEU A 279 8.09 -0.51 -2.37
N TRP A 280 8.32 -1.63 -3.06
CA TRP A 280 7.51 -2.85 -3.04
C TRP A 280 8.39 -4.08 -2.85
#